data_AF-A0A382URM6-F1
#
_entry.id   AF-A0A382URM6-F1
#
_cell.length_a   1.000
_cell.length_b   1.000
_cell.length_c   1.000
_cell.angle_alpha   90.00
_cell.angle_beta   90.00
_cell.angle_gamma   90.00
#
_symmetry.space_group_name_H-M   'P 1'
#
loop_
_entity.id
_entity.type
_entity.pdbx_description
1 polymer ?
#
loop_
_entity_poly.entity_id
_entity_poly.type
_entity_poly.pdbx_seq_one_letter_code
_entity_poly.pdbx_strand_id
1 'polypeptide(L)'
;GGISGLSAAYFYQQKHGKDKKVLILDNHDDFGGHAKRNEHTVDGKLRLAHGGSQSIVEPKHGSEIVHALLKDIGVDIKRFDTAYDRDFYKRNSLGAVTYFNKETFGEDKVVRHPYCNYPNYVEGIVMGGKLSNEEAAQQAPLSEKGKEQLLRVLNGGLHVIDVPEEEMEDYIYSTSYFDYLKNTLGVDDPGILKMARNSGLDWALTGTDLMTIGTAKSCGALGFTPKAVYDEDNPYIYHFPDGNAGVARALVKKMISDVAEGNNAEELVLSKFNYAELDKASNAVRIRLN
;
A
#
# COMPACT_ATOMS: atom_id res chain seq x y z
N GLY A 1 14.59 -12.11 9.91
CA GLY A 1 15.08 -10.71 10.04
C GLY A 1 14.16 -9.65 9.44
N GLY A 2 12.84 -9.82 9.48
CA GLY A 2 11.90 -8.71 9.20
C GLY A 2 11.79 -7.68 10.33
N ILE A 3 11.02 -6.61 10.14
CA ILE A 3 10.88 -5.51 11.12
C ILE A 3 10.56 -6.04 12.53
N SER A 4 9.61 -6.97 12.70
CA SER A 4 9.28 -7.53 14.02
C SER A 4 10.46 -8.21 14.71
N GLY A 5 11.29 -8.95 13.96
CA GLY A 5 12.49 -9.59 14.50
C GLY A 5 13.61 -8.60 14.83
N LEU A 6 13.79 -7.57 13.98
CA LEU A 6 14.72 -6.47 14.22
C LEU A 6 14.32 -5.67 15.47
N SER A 7 13.04 -5.34 15.59
CA SER A 7 12.48 -4.65 16.77
C SER A 7 12.62 -5.49 18.04
N ALA A 8 12.39 -6.81 17.97
CA ALA A 8 12.57 -7.68 19.12
C ALA A 8 14.03 -7.66 19.63
N ALA A 9 15.02 -7.72 18.73
CA ALA A 9 16.43 -7.61 19.09
C ALA A 9 16.77 -6.24 19.72
N TYR A 10 16.27 -5.16 19.11
CA TYR A 10 16.44 -3.81 19.61
C TYR A 10 15.84 -3.64 21.01
N PHE A 11 14.59 -4.06 21.23
CA PHE A 11 13.92 -3.94 22.53
C PHE A 11 14.54 -4.85 23.60
N TYR A 12 15.07 -6.01 23.20
CA TYR A 12 15.82 -6.88 24.10
C TYR A 12 17.08 -6.18 24.62
N GLN A 13 17.85 -5.52 23.75
CA GLN A 13 19.02 -4.75 24.17
C GLN A 13 18.66 -3.51 24.99
N GLN A 14 17.58 -2.80 24.64
CA GLN A 14 17.04 -1.69 25.44
C GLN A 14 16.74 -2.15 26.89
N LYS A 15 16.11 -3.31 27.05
CA LYS A 15 15.70 -3.83 28.36
C LYS A 15 16.85 -4.45 29.17
N HIS A 16 17.77 -5.14 28.50
CA HIS A 16 18.76 -5.99 29.18
C HIS A 16 20.20 -5.49 29.08
N GLY A 17 20.47 -4.48 28.26
CA GLY A 17 21.80 -3.89 28.05
C GLY A 17 22.32 -4.07 26.61
N LYS A 18 23.08 -3.08 26.14
CA LYS A 18 23.67 -3.08 24.78
C LYS A 18 24.77 -4.13 24.59
N ASP A 19 25.33 -4.66 25.67
CA ASP A 19 26.32 -5.76 25.66
C ASP A 19 25.67 -7.14 25.43
N LYS A 20 24.34 -7.23 25.51
CA LYS A 20 23.64 -8.50 25.35
C LYS A 20 23.66 -8.96 23.90
N LYS A 21 24.01 -10.23 23.76
CA LYS A 21 24.21 -10.87 22.47
C LYS A 21 22.89 -11.35 21.88
N VAL A 22 22.65 -11.02 20.62
CA VAL A 22 21.49 -11.47 19.84
C VAL A 22 21.99 -11.93 18.48
N LEU A 23 21.57 -13.11 18.04
CA LEU A 23 21.79 -13.60 16.68
C LEU A 23 20.44 -13.69 15.97
N ILE A 24 20.28 -12.88 14.93
CA ILE A 24 19.15 -12.95 14.01
C ILE A 24 19.57 -13.81 12.83
N LEU A 25 18.81 -14.87 12.57
CA LEU A 25 18.94 -15.68 11.36
C LEU A 25 17.84 -15.25 10.39
N ASP A 26 18.21 -14.97 9.15
CA ASP A 26 17.29 -14.75 8.04
C ASP A 26 17.67 -15.68 6.90
N ASN A 27 16.67 -16.30 6.28
CA ASN A 27 16.85 -17.18 5.13
C ASN A 27 16.97 -16.41 3.81
N HIS A 28 16.71 -15.10 3.83
CA HIS A 28 16.87 -14.22 2.69
C HIS A 28 18.30 -13.67 2.59
N ASP A 29 18.64 -13.19 1.39
CA ASP A 29 19.85 -12.47 1.03
C ASP A 29 19.89 -11.03 1.60
N ASP A 30 18.78 -10.59 2.19
CA ASP A 30 18.60 -9.27 2.76
C ASP A 30 17.73 -9.31 4.02
N PHE A 31 17.88 -8.31 4.88
CA PHE A 31 17.02 -8.11 6.05
C PHE A 31 15.78 -7.26 5.68
N GLY A 32 14.82 -7.16 6.60
CA GLY A 32 13.62 -6.32 6.45
C GLY A 32 12.36 -7.10 6.05
N GLY A 33 12.46 -8.29 5.47
CA GLY A 33 11.31 -9.10 5.07
C GLY A 33 10.47 -8.38 4.00
N HIS A 34 9.18 -8.16 4.24
CA HIS A 34 8.33 -7.35 3.34
C HIS A 34 8.84 -5.91 3.17
N ALA A 35 9.60 -5.39 4.13
CA ALA A 35 10.27 -4.10 4.07
C ALA A 35 11.66 -4.18 3.42
N LYS A 36 11.81 -5.01 2.39
CA LYS A 36 12.95 -4.97 1.46
C LYS A 36 12.78 -3.80 0.48
N ARG A 37 13.87 -3.38 -0.17
CA ARG A 37 13.82 -2.39 -1.25
C ARG A 37 14.27 -2.98 -2.58
N ASN A 38 13.79 -2.38 -3.65
CA ASN A 38 14.20 -2.65 -5.01
C ASN A 38 15.12 -1.52 -5.49
N GLU A 39 16.29 -1.89 -6.01
CA GLU A 39 17.27 -0.95 -6.56
C GLU A 39 17.50 -1.25 -8.03
N HIS A 40 17.37 -0.23 -8.87
CA HIS A 40 17.67 -0.34 -10.29
C HIS A 40 18.56 0.81 -10.72
N THR A 41 19.54 0.54 -11.59
CA THR A 41 20.29 1.60 -12.26
C THR A 41 19.76 1.76 -13.66
N VAL A 42 19.15 2.91 -13.94
CA VAL A 42 18.61 3.26 -15.27
C VAL A 42 19.31 4.53 -15.73
N ASP A 43 19.96 4.48 -16.90
CA ASP A 43 20.74 5.58 -17.47
C ASP A 43 21.79 6.16 -16.49
N GLY A 44 22.47 5.28 -15.75
CA GLY A 44 23.46 5.65 -14.73
C GLY A 44 22.88 6.29 -13.47
N LYS A 45 21.55 6.32 -13.30
CA LYS A 45 20.87 6.87 -12.12
C LYS A 45 20.22 5.76 -11.30
N LEU A 46 20.43 5.82 -9.99
CA LEU A 46 19.74 4.95 -9.04
C LEU A 46 18.24 5.26 -9.02
N ARG A 47 17.42 4.22 -9.11
CA ARG A 47 15.98 4.21 -8.90
C ARG A 47 15.70 3.29 -7.73
N LEU A 48 15.02 3.83 -6.74
CA LEU A 48 14.59 3.11 -5.54
C LEU A 48 13.08 2.90 -5.61
N ALA A 49 12.64 1.73 -5.20
CA ALA A 49 11.25 1.44 -4.92
C ALA A 49 11.16 0.56 -3.68
N HIS A 50 10.02 0.61 -3.00
CA HIS A 50 9.72 -0.28 -1.90
C HIS A 50 9.47 -1.71 -2.41
N GLY A 51 9.62 -2.68 -1.51
CA GLY A 51 9.13 -4.05 -1.68
C GLY A 51 7.63 -4.12 -1.42
N GLY A 52 7.21 -5.04 -0.54
CA GLY A 52 5.79 -5.20 -0.18
C GLY A 52 5.31 -4.29 0.96
N SER A 53 6.17 -3.44 1.51
CA SER A 53 5.85 -2.58 2.65
C SER A 53 6.08 -1.12 2.29
N GLN A 54 5.02 -0.45 1.84
CA GLN A 54 5.09 0.93 1.34
C GLN A 54 5.15 1.95 2.48
N SER A 55 4.07 2.13 3.24
CA SER A 55 3.95 3.23 4.20
C SER A 55 3.92 2.79 5.66
N ILE A 56 4.19 3.76 6.54
CA ILE A 56 3.84 3.69 7.96
C ILE A 56 2.40 4.19 8.05
N VAL A 57 1.43 3.27 8.01
CA VAL A 57 0.00 3.61 8.02
C VAL A 57 -0.39 4.24 9.35
N GLU A 58 -1.11 5.36 9.28
CA GLU A 58 -1.66 6.10 10.44
C GLU A 58 -0.68 6.26 11.61
N PRO A 59 0.53 6.82 11.37
CA PRO A 59 1.56 6.81 12.38
C PRO A 59 1.19 7.65 13.60
N LYS A 60 0.25 8.62 13.47
CA LYS A 60 -0.25 9.43 14.58
C LYS A 60 -1.01 8.61 15.63
N HIS A 61 -1.65 7.52 15.21
CA HIS A 61 -2.35 6.57 16.09
C HIS A 61 -1.43 5.51 16.69
N GLY A 62 -0.13 5.53 16.36
CA GLY A 62 0.86 4.65 16.96
C GLY A 62 0.95 4.81 18.47
N SER A 63 1.24 3.71 19.19
CA SER A 63 1.45 3.77 20.63
C SER A 63 2.71 4.55 20.98
N GLU A 64 2.82 5.00 22.24
CA GLU A 64 4.02 5.68 22.75
C GLU A 64 5.31 4.87 22.49
N ILE A 65 5.22 3.54 22.54
CA ILE A 65 6.34 2.64 22.27
C ILE A 65 6.78 2.73 20.79
N VAL A 66 5.83 2.80 19.87
CA VAL A 66 6.12 2.94 18.43
C VAL A 66 6.72 4.31 18.14
N HIS A 67 6.16 5.38 18.70
CA HIS A 67 6.73 6.73 18.51
C HIS A 67 8.13 6.85 19.11
N ALA A 68 8.35 6.29 20.31
CA ALA A 68 9.66 6.26 20.94
C ALA A 68 10.67 5.47 20.09
N LEU A 69 10.25 4.34 19.51
CA LEU A 69 11.07 3.55 18.60
C LEU A 69 11.49 4.36 17.38
N LEU A 70 10.51 4.90 16.63
CA LEU A 70 10.76 5.67 15.41
C LEU A 70 11.71 6.85 15.70
N LYS A 71 11.47 7.57 16.79
CA LYS A 71 12.35 8.66 17.24
C LYS A 71 13.77 8.17 17.54
N ASP A 72 13.93 7.07 18.29
CA ASP A 72 15.26 6.59 18.69
C ASP A 72 16.09 6.06 17.51
N ILE A 73 15.45 5.53 16.48
CA ILE A 73 16.12 5.11 15.24
C ILE A 73 16.28 6.25 14.21
N GLY A 74 15.87 7.48 14.55
CA GLY A 74 16.05 8.66 13.71
C GLY A 74 15.03 8.80 12.57
N VAL A 75 13.83 8.23 12.73
CA VAL A 75 12.66 8.44 11.86
C VAL A 75 11.78 9.53 12.46
N ASP A 76 11.74 10.70 11.82
CA ASP A 76 10.82 11.79 12.17
C ASP A 76 9.60 11.79 11.25
N ILE A 77 8.43 11.42 11.80
CA ILE A 77 7.20 11.34 11.03
C ILE A 77 6.70 12.70 10.52
N LYS A 78 7.10 13.82 11.17
CA LYS A 78 6.71 15.17 10.71
C LYS A 78 7.43 15.56 9.43
N ARG A 79 8.57 14.94 9.13
CA ARG A 79 9.32 15.23 7.91
C ARG A 79 8.50 14.94 6.65
N PHE A 80 7.67 13.90 6.69
CA PHE A 80 6.84 13.47 5.56
C PHE A 80 5.82 14.53 5.12
N ASP A 81 5.40 15.42 6.02
CA ASP A 81 4.51 16.55 5.70
C ASP A 81 5.12 17.48 4.62
N THR A 82 6.45 17.48 4.47
CA THR A 82 7.18 18.30 3.47
C THR A 82 7.94 17.47 2.44
N ALA A 83 8.26 16.21 2.74
CA ALA A 83 9.05 15.36 1.84
C ALA A 83 8.20 14.74 0.72
N TYR A 84 6.89 14.62 0.92
CA TYR A 84 5.98 14.04 -0.08
C TYR A 84 5.37 15.13 -0.99
N ASP A 85 5.59 15.03 -2.29
CA ASP A 85 5.05 15.97 -3.29
C ASP A 85 3.63 15.58 -3.71
N ARG A 86 2.64 16.01 -2.92
CA ARG A 86 1.20 15.76 -3.16
C ARG A 86 0.71 16.37 -4.48
N ASP A 87 1.39 17.41 -4.97
CA ASP A 87 1.02 18.10 -6.20
C ASP A 87 1.67 17.50 -7.45
N PHE A 88 2.53 16.48 -7.32
CA PHE A 88 3.28 15.90 -8.44
C PHE A 88 2.36 15.50 -9.60
N TYR A 89 1.30 14.72 -9.32
CA TYR A 89 0.39 14.22 -10.35
C TYR A 89 -0.37 15.35 -11.03
N LYS A 90 -0.94 16.26 -10.23
CA LYS A 90 -1.68 17.44 -10.71
C LYS A 90 -0.80 18.32 -11.60
N ARG A 91 0.40 18.65 -11.13
CA ARG A 91 1.36 19.52 -11.84
C ARG A 91 1.82 18.92 -13.17
N ASN A 92 1.84 17.60 -13.29
CA ASN A 92 2.21 16.89 -14.51
C ASN A 92 1.01 16.41 -15.34
N SER A 93 -0.22 16.77 -14.98
CA SER A 93 -1.45 16.31 -15.65
C SER A 93 -1.55 14.76 -15.74
N LEU A 94 -1.07 14.08 -14.71
CA LEU A 94 -1.15 12.62 -14.57
C LEU A 94 -2.38 12.26 -13.73
N GLY A 95 -3.13 11.27 -14.19
CA GLY A 95 -4.33 10.78 -13.50
C GLY A 95 -4.47 9.27 -13.59
N ALA A 96 -5.32 8.73 -12.74
CA ALA A 96 -5.58 7.31 -12.67
C ALA A 96 -6.41 6.83 -13.88
N VAL A 97 -6.01 5.71 -14.48
CA VAL A 97 -6.62 5.11 -15.68
C VAL A 97 -6.63 3.60 -15.54
N THR A 98 -7.45 2.91 -16.33
CA THR A 98 -7.49 1.45 -16.36
C THR A 98 -7.11 0.94 -17.74
N TYR A 99 -6.17 -0.01 -17.75
CA TYR A 99 -5.78 -0.75 -18.94
C TYR A 99 -6.46 -2.12 -18.96
N PHE A 100 -7.12 -2.40 -20.07
CA PHE A 100 -7.73 -3.68 -20.41
C PHE A 100 -6.78 -4.39 -21.37
N ASN A 101 -6.33 -5.58 -21.01
CA ASN A 101 -5.46 -6.39 -21.87
C ASN A 101 -6.28 -7.21 -22.87
N LYS A 102 -5.70 -7.47 -24.05
CA LYS A 102 -6.33 -8.25 -25.12
C LYS A 102 -6.68 -9.68 -24.73
N GLU A 103 -5.84 -10.33 -23.93
CA GLU A 103 -6.05 -11.74 -23.54
C GLU A 103 -7.35 -11.93 -22.74
N THR A 104 -7.67 -11.00 -21.85
CA THR A 104 -8.84 -11.08 -20.96
C THR A 104 -10.06 -10.40 -21.57
N PHE A 105 -9.88 -9.26 -22.23
CA PHE A 105 -10.97 -8.38 -22.67
C PHE A 105 -11.11 -8.26 -24.20
N GLY A 106 -10.32 -9.02 -24.97
CA GLY A 106 -10.39 -9.07 -26.43
C GLY A 106 -9.69 -7.92 -27.16
N GLU A 107 -9.33 -6.84 -26.47
CA GLU A 107 -8.62 -5.68 -27.02
C GLU A 107 -7.64 -5.08 -26.00
N ASP A 108 -6.49 -4.61 -26.46
CA ASP A 108 -5.59 -3.77 -25.68
C ASP A 108 -6.11 -2.33 -25.67
N LYS A 109 -6.70 -1.90 -24.55
CA LYS A 109 -7.38 -0.61 -24.48
C LYS A 109 -7.15 0.09 -23.15
N VAL A 110 -6.82 1.39 -23.22
CA VAL A 110 -6.77 2.25 -22.04
C VAL A 110 -8.06 3.06 -21.98
N VAL A 111 -8.81 2.91 -20.88
CA VAL A 111 -9.95 3.77 -20.55
C VAL A 111 -9.50 4.76 -19.48
N ARG A 112 -9.73 6.05 -19.70
CA ARG A 112 -9.33 7.13 -18.79
C ARG A 112 -10.31 7.28 -17.62
N HIS A 113 -10.53 6.18 -16.91
CA HIS A 113 -11.39 6.07 -15.75
C HIS A 113 -10.79 5.01 -14.81
N PRO A 114 -10.63 5.29 -13.50
CA PRO A 114 -9.90 4.41 -12.58
C PRO A 114 -10.67 3.18 -12.09
N TYR A 115 -12.00 3.12 -12.22
CA TYR A 115 -12.91 2.03 -11.79
C TYR A 115 -12.79 1.54 -10.32
N CYS A 116 -11.78 1.96 -9.57
CA CYS A 116 -11.54 1.71 -8.15
C CYS A 116 -10.85 2.93 -7.50
N ASN A 117 -10.52 2.88 -6.22
CA ASN A 117 -9.96 3.99 -5.46
C ASN A 117 -8.43 3.87 -5.25
N TYR A 118 -7.64 4.69 -5.94
CA TYR A 118 -6.18 4.75 -5.77
C TYR A 118 -5.68 5.61 -4.59
N PRO A 119 -6.35 6.70 -4.14
CA PRO A 119 -5.87 7.55 -3.04
C PRO A 119 -5.70 6.82 -1.72
N ASN A 120 -6.26 5.62 -1.57
CA ASN A 120 -5.97 4.74 -0.44
C ASN A 120 -4.47 4.40 -0.34
N TYR A 121 -3.73 4.34 -1.46
CA TYR A 121 -2.32 3.91 -1.48
C TYR A 121 -1.42 4.74 -2.41
N VAL A 122 -1.98 5.71 -3.14
CA VAL A 122 -1.24 6.69 -3.96
C VAL A 122 -1.80 8.10 -3.68
N GLU A 123 -1.24 8.76 -2.66
CA GLU A 123 -1.68 10.11 -2.27
C GLU A 123 -1.47 11.13 -3.39
N GLY A 124 -2.47 12.00 -3.60
CA GLY A 124 -2.39 13.10 -4.57
C GLY A 124 -2.62 12.70 -6.03
N ILE A 125 -2.84 11.40 -6.32
CA ILE A 125 -3.21 10.96 -7.66
C ILE A 125 -4.53 11.59 -8.10
N VAL A 126 -4.57 12.11 -9.33
CA VAL A 126 -5.80 12.71 -9.88
C VAL A 126 -6.76 11.59 -10.28
N MET A 127 -7.81 11.41 -9.47
CA MET A 127 -8.88 10.43 -9.74
C MET A 127 -9.90 10.94 -10.76
N GLY A 128 -10.12 12.25 -10.79
CA GLY A 128 -11.14 12.90 -11.59
C GLY A 128 -10.60 13.53 -12.88
N GLY A 129 -11.25 13.25 -14.00
CA GLY A 129 -11.15 14.06 -15.22
C GLY A 129 -10.92 13.26 -16.51
N LYS A 130 -12.04 12.85 -17.14
CA LYS A 130 -12.34 13.07 -18.58
C LYS A 130 -13.64 12.39 -19.03
N LEU A 131 -14.07 11.33 -18.34
CA LEU A 131 -15.24 10.54 -18.72
C LEU A 131 -16.27 10.49 -17.58
N SER A 132 -17.56 10.61 -17.91
CA SER A 132 -18.65 10.21 -17.03
C SER A 132 -18.69 8.68 -16.85
N ASN A 133 -19.49 8.19 -15.90
CA ASN A 133 -19.69 6.74 -15.73
C ASN A 133 -20.25 6.11 -17.02
N GLU A 134 -21.16 6.80 -17.70
CA GLU A 134 -21.73 6.38 -18.99
C GLU A 134 -20.65 6.28 -20.07
N GLU A 135 -19.82 7.33 -20.21
CA GLU A 135 -18.76 7.34 -21.22
C GLU A 135 -17.68 6.28 -20.93
N ALA A 136 -17.33 6.09 -19.66
CA ALA A 136 -16.39 5.06 -19.23
C ALA A 136 -16.92 3.66 -19.54
N ALA A 137 -18.17 3.37 -19.14
CA ALA A 137 -18.82 2.09 -19.42
C ALA A 137 -18.91 1.81 -20.92
N GLN A 138 -19.24 2.81 -21.75
CA GLN A 138 -19.29 2.66 -23.20
C GLN A 138 -17.91 2.40 -23.84
N GLN A 139 -16.86 2.97 -23.26
CA GLN A 139 -15.50 2.76 -23.74
C GLN A 139 -14.87 1.45 -23.26
N ALA A 140 -15.36 0.84 -22.18
CA ALA A 140 -14.88 -0.45 -21.72
C ALA A 140 -15.01 -1.51 -22.83
N PRO A 141 -13.97 -2.31 -23.11
CA PRO A 141 -14.02 -3.39 -24.10
C PRO A 141 -14.80 -4.60 -23.53
N LEU A 142 -16.09 -4.39 -23.29
CA LEU A 142 -17.05 -5.38 -22.80
C LEU A 142 -18.15 -5.59 -23.84
N SER A 143 -18.91 -6.68 -23.68
CA SER A 143 -20.15 -6.90 -24.42
C SER A 143 -21.16 -5.77 -24.17
N GLU A 144 -22.16 -5.57 -25.03
CA GLU A 144 -23.20 -4.55 -24.78
C GLU A 144 -23.90 -4.75 -23.43
N LYS A 145 -24.22 -6.02 -23.08
CA LYS A 145 -24.73 -6.40 -21.76
C LYS A 145 -23.76 -6.04 -20.63
N GLY A 146 -22.46 -6.27 -20.84
CA GLY A 146 -21.40 -5.94 -19.89
C GLY A 146 -21.26 -4.43 -19.68
N LYS A 147 -21.40 -3.61 -20.73
CA LYS A 147 -21.38 -2.14 -20.60
C LYS A 147 -22.59 -1.64 -19.80
N GLU A 148 -23.78 -2.19 -20.04
CA GLU A 148 -24.99 -1.87 -19.26
C GLU A 148 -24.84 -2.27 -17.78
N GLN A 149 -24.33 -3.47 -17.50
CA GLN A 149 -24.06 -3.92 -16.14
C GLN A 149 -22.97 -3.07 -15.45
N LEU A 150 -21.91 -2.70 -16.17
CA LEU A 150 -20.84 -1.86 -15.63
C LEU A 150 -21.38 -0.49 -15.25
N LEU A 151 -22.23 0.11 -16.09
CA LEU A 151 -22.89 1.37 -15.76
C LEU A 151 -23.76 1.26 -14.50
N ARG A 152 -24.53 0.16 -14.36
CA ARG A 152 -25.29 -0.09 -13.12
C ARG A 152 -24.39 -0.20 -11.89
N VAL A 153 -23.24 -0.87 -12.02
CA VAL A 153 -22.26 -0.98 -10.93
C VAL A 153 -21.67 0.38 -10.57
N LEU A 154 -21.25 1.18 -11.55
CA LEU A 154 -20.68 2.51 -11.32
C LEU A 154 -21.68 3.51 -10.70
N ASN A 155 -22.97 3.38 -11.04
CA ASN A 155 -24.05 4.19 -10.48
C ASN A 155 -24.70 3.53 -9.25
N GLY A 156 -24.18 2.40 -8.77
CA GLY A 156 -24.65 1.71 -7.58
C GLY A 156 -24.08 2.31 -6.30
N GLY A 157 -24.05 1.50 -5.25
CA GLY A 157 -23.56 1.86 -3.92
C GLY A 157 -24.56 1.45 -2.86
N LEU A 158 -24.33 1.85 -1.60
CA LEU A 158 -25.21 1.43 -0.49
C LEU A 158 -26.67 1.89 -0.66
N HIS A 159 -26.89 2.98 -1.40
CA HIS A 159 -28.23 3.56 -1.62
C HIS A 159 -29.17 2.67 -2.45
N VAL A 160 -28.67 1.62 -3.12
CA VAL A 160 -29.49 0.66 -3.87
C VAL A 160 -29.87 -0.57 -3.05
N ILE A 161 -29.40 -0.65 -1.80
CA ILE A 161 -29.70 -1.74 -0.87
C ILE A 161 -30.98 -1.36 -0.12
N ASP A 162 -32.00 -2.23 -0.22
CA ASP A 162 -33.30 -2.05 0.44
C ASP A 162 -33.30 -2.73 1.81
N VAL A 163 -32.62 -2.10 2.76
CA VAL A 163 -32.52 -2.52 4.17
C VAL A 163 -32.73 -1.28 5.05
N PRO A 164 -33.44 -1.38 6.19
CA PRO A 164 -33.58 -0.26 7.12
C PRO A 164 -32.23 0.38 7.49
N GLU A 165 -32.19 1.70 7.64
CA GLU A 165 -30.94 2.45 7.90
C GLU A 165 -30.20 1.93 9.14
N GLU A 166 -30.95 1.59 10.18
CA GLU A 166 -30.45 1.01 11.44
C GLU A 166 -29.84 -0.40 11.29
N GLU A 167 -30.20 -1.14 10.24
CA GLU A 167 -29.67 -2.48 9.95
C GLU A 167 -28.55 -2.45 8.90
N MET A 168 -28.31 -1.30 8.25
CA MET A 168 -27.37 -1.18 7.13
C MET A 168 -25.94 -1.59 7.51
N GLU A 169 -25.47 -1.18 8.70
CA GLU A 169 -24.11 -1.50 9.15
C GLU A 169 -23.92 -3.01 9.31
N ASP A 170 -24.81 -3.68 10.05
CA ASP A 170 -24.77 -5.12 10.24
C ASP A 170 -24.87 -5.85 8.90
N TYR A 171 -25.78 -5.41 8.03
CA TYR A 171 -25.97 -6.01 6.71
C TYR A 171 -24.72 -5.92 5.83
N ILE A 172 -24.06 -4.76 5.74
CA ILE A 172 -22.89 -4.62 4.85
C ILE A 172 -21.69 -5.41 5.38
N TYR A 173 -21.59 -5.65 6.68
CA TYR A 173 -20.51 -6.45 7.28
C TYR A 173 -20.85 -7.93 7.41
N SER A 174 -22.09 -8.36 7.16
CA SER A 174 -22.49 -9.77 7.07
C SER A 174 -22.68 -10.29 5.64
N THR A 175 -22.76 -9.40 4.65
CA THR A 175 -23.12 -9.75 3.27
C THR A 175 -21.92 -9.66 2.33
N SER A 176 -21.76 -10.68 1.48
CA SER A 176 -20.71 -10.72 0.45
C SER A 176 -20.86 -9.60 -0.58
N TYR A 177 -19.75 -8.94 -0.90
CA TYR A 177 -19.70 -7.94 -1.98
C TYR A 177 -20.05 -8.57 -3.33
N PHE A 178 -19.63 -9.81 -3.59
CA PHE A 178 -19.97 -10.49 -4.84
C PHE A 178 -21.43 -10.92 -4.93
N ASP A 179 -22.06 -11.22 -3.79
CA ASP A 179 -23.50 -11.49 -3.77
C ASP A 179 -24.30 -10.22 -4.00
N TYR A 180 -23.85 -9.07 -3.47
CA TYR A 180 -24.41 -7.77 -3.81
C TYR A 180 -24.33 -7.47 -5.32
N LEU A 181 -23.16 -7.66 -5.95
CA LEU A 181 -23.02 -7.47 -7.40
C LEU A 181 -24.00 -8.35 -8.19
N LYS A 182 -24.10 -9.65 -7.84
CA LYS A 182 -24.91 -10.61 -8.58
C LYS A 182 -26.41 -10.45 -8.33
N ASN A 183 -26.80 -10.41 -7.06
CA ASN A 183 -28.19 -10.52 -6.64
C ASN A 183 -28.89 -9.15 -6.58
N THR A 184 -28.16 -8.10 -6.19
CA THR A 184 -28.72 -6.73 -6.10
C THR A 184 -28.55 -5.98 -7.42
N LEU A 185 -27.37 -6.03 -8.03
CA LEU A 185 -27.08 -5.28 -9.26
C LEU A 185 -27.26 -6.08 -10.56
N GLY A 186 -27.57 -7.38 -10.45
CA GLY A 186 -27.82 -8.25 -11.60
C GLY A 186 -26.60 -8.41 -12.50
N VAL A 187 -25.40 -8.51 -11.91
CA VAL A 187 -24.13 -8.70 -12.63
C VAL A 187 -23.85 -10.17 -12.83
N ASP A 188 -23.76 -10.58 -14.09
CA ASP A 188 -23.36 -11.93 -14.49
C ASP A 188 -22.27 -11.93 -15.58
N ASP A 189 -21.86 -10.75 -16.08
CA ASP A 189 -20.75 -10.63 -17.02
C ASP A 189 -19.42 -10.98 -16.32
N PRO A 190 -18.67 -11.98 -16.81
CA PRO A 190 -17.44 -12.43 -16.17
C PRO A 190 -16.32 -11.39 -16.22
N GLY A 191 -16.34 -10.47 -17.19
CA GLY A 191 -15.38 -9.37 -17.29
C GLY A 191 -15.55 -8.38 -16.13
N ILE A 192 -16.80 -8.05 -15.77
CA ILE A 192 -17.08 -7.19 -14.61
C ILE A 192 -16.70 -7.88 -13.30
N LEU A 193 -17.04 -9.17 -13.14
CA LEU A 193 -16.64 -9.93 -11.95
C LEU A 193 -15.10 -10.03 -11.82
N LYS A 194 -14.39 -10.15 -12.95
CA LYS A 194 -12.93 -10.08 -12.99
C LYS A 194 -12.42 -8.71 -12.54
N MET A 195 -13.00 -7.61 -13.05
CA MET A 195 -12.65 -6.25 -12.62
C MET A 195 -12.90 -6.08 -11.11
N ALA A 196 -14.09 -6.46 -10.64
CA ALA A 196 -14.49 -6.38 -9.25
C ALA A 196 -13.49 -7.09 -8.34
N ARG A 197 -13.14 -8.35 -8.64
CA ARG A 197 -12.19 -9.17 -7.84
C ARG A 197 -10.88 -8.45 -7.56
N ASN A 198 -10.38 -7.69 -8.54
CA ASN A 198 -9.07 -7.04 -8.49
C ASN A 198 -9.12 -5.57 -8.02
N SER A 199 -10.31 -5.02 -7.77
CA SER A 199 -10.51 -3.59 -7.50
C SER A 199 -10.10 -3.11 -6.10
N GLY A 200 -9.66 -4.01 -5.20
CA GLY A 200 -9.22 -3.67 -3.84
C GLY A 200 -7.83 -4.19 -3.45
N LEU A 201 -7.08 -4.78 -4.39
CA LEU A 201 -5.92 -5.62 -4.08
C LEU A 201 -4.73 -4.90 -3.45
N ASP A 202 -4.49 -3.63 -3.79
CA ASP A 202 -3.33 -2.90 -3.26
C ASP A 202 -3.53 -2.44 -1.80
N TRP A 203 -4.77 -2.47 -1.31
CA TRP A 203 -5.12 -2.11 0.08
C TRP A 203 -5.41 -3.33 0.96
N ALA A 204 -5.95 -4.40 0.38
CA ALA A 204 -6.44 -5.54 1.12
C ALA A 204 -5.60 -6.80 0.95
N LEU A 205 -5.70 -7.71 1.92
CA LEU A 205 -4.95 -8.97 1.94
C LEU A 205 -5.51 -10.05 0.99
N THR A 206 -6.68 -9.82 0.38
CA THR A 206 -7.41 -10.82 -0.41
C THR A 206 -8.10 -10.17 -1.62
N GLY A 207 -8.53 -10.98 -2.59
CA GLY A 207 -9.46 -10.54 -3.62
C GLY A 207 -10.80 -10.15 -3.03
N THR A 208 -11.49 -9.19 -3.67
CA THR A 208 -12.77 -8.66 -3.15
C THR A 208 -13.91 -9.68 -3.17
N ASP A 209 -13.73 -10.83 -3.82
CA ASP A 209 -14.67 -11.95 -3.79
C ASP A 209 -14.73 -12.70 -2.46
N LEU A 210 -13.79 -12.43 -1.56
CA LEU A 210 -13.81 -12.91 -0.17
C LEU A 210 -14.21 -11.82 0.82
N MET A 211 -14.61 -10.64 0.33
CA MET A 211 -14.95 -9.49 1.18
C MET A 211 -16.45 -9.33 1.36
N THR A 212 -16.80 -8.75 2.50
CA THR A 212 -18.13 -8.19 2.73
C THR A 212 -18.29 -6.87 1.96
N ILE A 213 -19.52 -6.38 1.80
CA ILE A 213 -19.80 -5.07 1.21
C ILE A 213 -19.03 -3.97 1.96
N GLY A 214 -19.04 -4.00 3.29
CA GLY A 214 -18.38 -3.03 4.15
C GLY A 214 -16.86 -3.01 3.95
N THR A 215 -16.22 -4.17 3.88
CA THR A 215 -14.78 -4.28 3.60
C THR A 215 -14.44 -3.86 2.17
N ALA A 216 -15.22 -4.25 1.17
CA ALA A 216 -15.00 -3.83 -0.22
C ALA A 216 -15.12 -2.30 -0.37
N LYS A 217 -16.12 -1.70 0.30
CA LYS A 217 -16.31 -0.25 0.34
C LYS A 217 -15.16 0.47 1.03
N SER A 218 -14.65 -0.04 2.17
CA SER A 218 -13.53 0.60 2.87
C SER A 218 -12.25 0.58 2.04
N CYS A 219 -12.05 -0.47 1.23
CA CYS A 219 -10.91 -0.58 0.31
C CYS A 219 -11.10 0.22 -0.99
N GLY A 220 -12.30 0.78 -1.23
CA GLY A 220 -12.63 1.52 -2.45
C GLY A 220 -12.72 0.63 -3.70
N ALA A 221 -13.32 -0.55 -3.53
CA ALA A 221 -13.62 -1.47 -4.63
C ALA A 221 -14.58 -0.85 -5.66
N LEU A 222 -14.67 -1.51 -6.82
CA LEU A 222 -15.55 -1.13 -7.94
C LEU A 222 -17.01 -0.92 -7.47
N GLY A 223 -17.64 0.14 -7.97
CA GLY A 223 -19.05 0.44 -7.65
C GLY A 223 -19.28 1.17 -6.32
N PHE A 224 -18.22 1.58 -5.64
CA PHE A 224 -18.29 2.55 -4.55
C PHE A 224 -17.65 3.88 -4.95
N THR A 225 -18.19 4.97 -4.42
CA THR A 225 -17.67 6.32 -4.68
C THR A 225 -16.22 6.44 -4.20
N PRO A 226 -15.26 6.80 -5.08
CA PRO A 226 -13.88 7.04 -4.69
C PRO A 226 -13.78 8.19 -3.69
N LYS A 227 -12.83 8.11 -2.76
CA LYS A 227 -12.48 9.22 -1.88
C LYS A 227 -11.36 10.04 -2.52
N ALA A 228 -11.37 11.36 -2.35
CA ALA A 228 -10.30 12.23 -2.83
C ALA A 228 -8.99 12.06 -2.03
N VAL A 229 -9.10 11.72 -0.75
CA VAL A 229 -8.00 11.47 0.19
C VAL A 229 -8.37 10.24 1.03
N TYR A 230 -7.40 9.41 1.39
CA TYR A 230 -7.58 8.23 2.25
C TYR A 230 -8.22 8.60 3.60
N ASP A 231 -7.49 9.44 4.36
CA ASP A 231 -7.83 10.01 5.65
C ASP A 231 -7.21 11.42 5.68
N GLU A 232 -8.00 12.45 5.95
CA GLU A 232 -7.52 13.83 6.01
C GLU A 232 -6.58 14.05 7.20
N ASP A 233 -6.80 13.34 8.31
CA ASP A 233 -5.97 13.42 9.50
C ASP A 233 -4.71 12.55 9.38
N ASN A 234 -4.75 11.50 8.57
CA ASN A 234 -3.62 10.60 8.30
C ASN A 234 -3.43 10.36 6.79
N PRO A 235 -3.03 11.38 6.02
CA PRO A 235 -2.84 11.24 4.58
C PRO A 235 -1.77 10.18 4.29
N TYR A 236 -1.85 9.52 3.13
CA TYR A 236 -0.97 8.39 2.79
C TYR A 236 0.42 8.85 2.30
N ILE A 237 1.07 9.72 3.08
CA ILE A 237 2.35 10.38 2.78
C ILE A 237 3.53 9.84 3.60
N TYR A 238 3.26 9.06 4.65
CA TYR A 238 4.25 8.63 5.63
C TYR A 238 5.09 7.45 5.12
N HIS A 239 5.84 7.66 4.06
CA HIS A 239 6.70 6.63 3.49
C HIS A 239 7.97 7.18 2.85
N PHE A 240 9.06 6.42 2.97
CA PHE A 240 10.31 6.70 2.29
C PHE A 240 10.22 6.33 0.80
N PRO A 241 11.15 6.78 -0.05
CA PRO A 241 11.26 6.30 -1.43
C PRO A 241 11.43 4.77 -1.54
N ASP A 242 12.08 4.16 -0.56
CA ASP A 242 12.24 2.70 -0.42
C ASP A 242 11.22 2.06 0.54
N GLY A 243 10.16 2.80 0.90
CA GLY A 243 9.09 2.37 1.80
C GLY A 243 9.60 2.08 3.21
N ASN A 244 9.09 1.06 3.87
CA ASN A 244 9.54 0.74 5.23
C ASN A 244 10.93 0.09 5.29
N ALA A 245 11.61 -0.10 4.15
CA ALA A 245 13.03 -0.47 4.16
C ALA A 245 13.87 0.56 4.89
N GLY A 246 13.53 1.85 4.79
CA GLY A 246 14.14 2.91 5.60
C GLY A 246 14.06 2.64 7.11
N VAL A 247 12.92 2.13 7.61
CA VAL A 247 12.73 1.75 9.03
C VAL A 247 13.60 0.55 9.39
N ALA A 248 13.61 -0.49 8.56
CA ALA A 248 14.44 -1.67 8.77
C ALA A 248 15.93 -1.32 8.80
N ARG A 249 16.38 -0.47 7.87
CA ARG A 249 17.76 0.02 7.78
C ARG A 249 18.14 0.88 8.99
N ALA A 250 17.23 1.75 9.45
CA ALA A 250 17.43 2.54 10.65
C ALA A 250 17.57 1.67 11.92
N LEU A 251 16.76 0.62 12.07
CA LEU A 251 16.89 -0.38 13.13
C LEU A 251 18.26 -1.08 13.09
N VAL A 252 18.67 -1.58 11.91
CA VAL A 252 19.95 -2.25 11.74
C VAL A 252 21.11 -1.31 12.05
N LYS A 253 21.08 -0.08 11.52
CA LYS A 253 22.09 0.95 11.80
C LYS A 253 22.18 1.29 13.29
N LYS A 254 21.05 1.33 14.00
CA LYS A 254 21.04 1.58 15.45
C LYS A 254 21.73 0.47 16.25
N MET A 255 21.58 -0.79 15.83
CA MET A 255 22.15 -1.95 16.51
C MET A 255 23.58 -2.29 16.06
N ILE A 256 23.93 -1.98 14.81
CA ILE A 256 25.21 -2.27 14.16
C ILE A 256 25.69 -0.98 13.50
N SER A 257 26.35 -0.12 14.28
CA SER A 257 26.73 1.23 13.85
C SER A 257 27.60 1.25 12.60
N ASP A 258 28.46 0.25 12.41
CA ASP A 258 29.48 0.30 11.38
C ASP A 258 28.95 -0.14 10.00
N VAL A 259 27.69 -0.58 9.92
CA VAL A 259 27.06 -1.09 8.70
C VAL A 259 26.94 -0.03 7.60
N ALA A 260 26.84 1.26 7.93
CA ALA A 260 26.65 2.33 6.95
C ALA A 260 26.99 3.69 7.55
N GLU A 261 27.22 4.69 6.71
CA GLU A 261 27.25 6.10 7.14
C GLU A 261 25.83 6.66 7.31
N GLY A 262 25.72 7.72 8.12
CA GLY A 262 24.47 8.45 8.36
C GLY A 262 23.83 8.16 9.72
N ASN A 263 23.07 9.11 10.26
CA ASN A 263 22.53 9.04 11.62
C ASN A 263 21.01 9.27 11.71
N ASN A 264 20.35 9.54 10.59
CA ASN A 264 18.90 9.70 10.49
C ASN A 264 18.39 8.95 9.26
N ALA A 265 17.06 8.78 9.19
CA ALA A 265 16.46 8.01 8.11
C ALA A 265 16.70 8.64 6.71
N GLU A 266 16.79 9.97 6.59
CA GLU A 266 17.06 10.65 5.30
C GLU A 266 18.43 10.28 4.72
N GLU A 267 19.47 10.32 5.55
CA GLU A 267 20.82 9.94 5.15
C GLU A 267 20.87 8.45 4.76
N LEU A 268 20.18 7.60 5.54
CA LEU A 268 20.19 6.15 5.33
C LEU A 268 19.47 5.68 4.06
N VAL A 269 18.59 6.49 3.45
CA VAL A 269 17.92 6.13 2.18
C VAL A 269 18.97 5.87 1.09
N LEU A 270 19.97 6.75 0.96
CA LEU A 270 21.00 6.63 -0.09
C LEU A 270 22.31 6.00 0.39
N SER A 271 22.51 5.85 1.70
CA SER A 271 23.71 5.18 2.23
C SER A 271 23.87 3.76 1.70
N LYS A 272 25.10 3.37 1.36
CA LYS A 272 25.41 1.99 1.02
C LYS A 272 25.65 1.19 2.30
N PHE A 273 24.88 0.13 2.52
CA PHE A 273 25.10 -0.78 3.65
C PHE A 273 26.22 -1.76 3.29
N ASN A 274 27.19 -1.91 4.18
CA ASN A 274 28.26 -2.89 4.11
C ASN A 274 27.82 -4.18 4.83
N TYR A 275 27.35 -5.15 4.06
CA TYR A 275 26.79 -6.39 4.59
C TYR A 275 27.84 -7.25 5.32
N ALA A 276 29.14 -7.03 5.05
CA ALA A 276 30.23 -7.69 5.80
C ALA A 276 30.27 -7.28 7.28
N GLU A 277 29.60 -6.20 7.66
CA GLU A 277 29.48 -5.76 9.06
C GLU A 277 28.35 -6.48 9.81
N LEU A 278 27.40 -7.12 9.12
CA LEU A 278 26.18 -7.65 9.74
C LEU A 278 26.45 -8.83 10.70
N ASP A 279 27.37 -9.73 10.35
CA ASP A 279 27.63 -10.97 11.10
C ASP A 279 29.01 -11.02 11.77
N LYS A 280 29.58 -9.87 12.17
CA LYS A 280 30.87 -9.84 12.86
C LYS A 280 30.77 -10.33 14.31
N ALA A 281 31.72 -11.15 14.73
CA ALA A 281 31.78 -11.68 16.09
C ALA A 281 31.98 -10.60 17.18
N SER A 282 32.52 -9.43 16.80
CA SER A 282 32.64 -8.25 17.65
C SER A 282 31.31 -7.59 17.97
N ASN A 283 30.26 -7.82 17.18
CA ASN A 283 28.97 -7.16 17.37
C ASN A 283 28.16 -7.88 18.46
N ALA A 284 27.47 -7.09 19.29
CA ALA A 284 26.49 -7.63 20.22
C ALA A 284 25.24 -8.16 19.48
N VAL A 285 24.75 -7.44 18.48
CA VAL A 285 23.72 -7.94 17.56
C VAL A 285 24.39 -8.39 16.27
N ARG A 286 24.07 -9.61 15.85
CA ARG A 286 24.50 -10.18 14.58
C ARG A 286 23.30 -10.54 13.73
N ILE A 287 23.39 -10.24 12.44
CA ILE A 287 22.39 -10.62 11.45
C ILE A 287 23.09 -11.52 10.45
N ARG A 288 22.71 -12.79 10.42
CA ARG A 288 23.19 -13.75 9.44
C ARG A 288 22.12 -13.97 8.39
N LEU A 289 22.48 -13.64 7.16
CA LEU A 289 21.70 -13.83 5.94
C LEU A 289 22.16 -15.12 5.24
N ASN A 290 21.40 -15.57 4.24
CA ASN A 290 21.72 -16.75 3.43
C ASN A 290 22.57 -16.41 2.21
#